data_AF-A0A2D6N7G1-F1
#
_entry.id   AF-A0A2D6N7G1-F1
#
_cell.length_a   1.000
_cell.length_b   1.000
_cell.length_c   1.000
_cell.angle_alpha   90.00
_cell.angle_beta   90.00
_cell.angle_gamma   90.00
#
_symmetry.space_group_name_H-M   'P 1'
#
loop_
_entity.id
_entity.type
_entity.pdbx_description
1 polymer ?
#
loop_
_entity_poly.entity_id
_entity_poly.type
_entity_poly.pdbx_seq_one_letter_code
_entity_poly.pdbx_strand_id
1 'polypeptide(L)'
;MHGGSAVVAAGTAAGSRTPGGAPHAPWLVRSRRGRHRRRAGHATPGRGSAPALWPAGRIGDHPGRAPTTTRKACAAVWRGPRPGGWGSGPGHALGAVSPLVWASLQVALVGPGLLAGWALLATTGLLTPGIGRSRFLVDGAAAAGRGFGHGAILSIPWALLNVLLGGAQQDDWVQAWWQPLVAIQPGIAEEAWGRVLLVPLLYVALRPWGRPRAALTTSVLVVGYWFAWLHTDGAAGDVVSTLLIGTLYVLPVSYLWLRQGLETAVGFHFGQDFLRFGAAYVLNRGLWLP
;
A
#
# COMPACT_ATOMS: atom_id res chain seq x y z
N MET A 1 37.87 -75.24 -22.03
CA MET A 1 36.41 -75.04 -22.21
C MET A 1 36.20 -73.56 -22.52
N HIS A 2 35.51 -73.32 -23.63
CA HIS A 2 35.25 -72.07 -24.37
C HIS A 2 35.18 -70.80 -23.48
N GLY A 3 35.88 -69.70 -23.75
CA GLY A 3 35.91 -68.88 -24.99
C GLY A 3 34.90 -67.74 -24.82
N GLY A 4 35.16 -66.44 -25.03
CA GLY A 4 36.28 -65.72 -25.61
C GLY A 4 36.06 -64.20 -25.47
N SER A 5 37.06 -63.44 -25.91
CA SER A 5 37.17 -61.98 -25.88
C SER A 5 36.32 -61.24 -26.94
N ALA A 6 35.95 -59.97 -26.66
CA ALA A 6 35.85 -58.83 -27.59
C ALA A 6 35.64 -57.55 -26.74
N VAL A 7 36.38 -56.43 -26.77
CA VAL A 7 36.97 -55.58 -27.83
C VAL A 7 35.93 -54.73 -28.60
N VAL A 8 35.95 -53.41 -28.28
CA VAL A 8 35.72 -52.21 -29.12
C VAL A 8 34.28 -51.87 -29.56
N ALA A 9 33.81 -50.66 -29.20
CA ALA A 9 33.60 -49.55 -30.15
C ALA A 9 33.12 -48.27 -29.46
N ALA A 10 33.90 -47.20 -29.64
CA ALA A 10 33.52 -45.82 -29.37
C ALA A 10 32.50 -45.34 -30.41
N GLY A 11 31.50 -44.59 -29.95
CA GLY A 11 30.52 -43.91 -30.79
C GLY A 11 30.37 -42.45 -30.36
N THR A 12 31.17 -41.59 -30.96
CA THR A 12 31.01 -40.14 -30.97
C THR A 12 29.77 -39.75 -31.78
N ALA A 13 28.88 -38.94 -31.22
CA ALA A 13 27.98 -38.11 -32.01
C ALA A 13 27.77 -36.77 -31.32
N ALA A 14 28.37 -35.75 -31.92
CA ALA A 14 28.20 -34.35 -31.62
C ALA A 14 26.76 -33.91 -31.88
N GLY A 15 26.21 -33.10 -30.98
CA GLY A 15 24.88 -32.53 -31.08
C GLY A 15 24.81 -31.18 -30.38
N SER A 16 25.69 -30.25 -30.75
CA SER A 16 25.67 -28.86 -30.32
C SER A 16 24.47 -28.13 -30.94
N ARG A 17 23.42 -27.88 -30.14
CA ARG A 17 22.43 -26.82 -30.41
C ARG A 17 22.47 -25.80 -29.27
N THR A 18 23.18 -24.70 -29.51
CA THR A 18 22.95 -23.40 -28.85
C THR A 18 21.66 -22.76 -29.41
N PRO A 19 21.20 -21.60 -28.93
CA PRO A 19 20.84 -21.20 -27.58
C PRO A 19 19.35 -20.74 -27.52
N GLY A 20 18.62 -21.12 -26.48
CA GLY A 20 17.27 -20.61 -26.23
C GLY A 20 17.31 -19.20 -25.65
N GLY A 21 17.26 -18.20 -26.52
CA GLY A 21 17.20 -16.79 -26.16
C GLY A 21 16.00 -16.48 -25.26
N ALA A 22 16.29 -15.80 -24.15
CA ALA A 22 15.26 -15.20 -23.30
C ALA A 22 14.51 -14.11 -24.09
N PRO A 23 13.17 -14.04 -23.99
CA PRO A 23 12.41 -12.98 -24.63
C PRO A 23 12.64 -11.65 -23.92
N HIS A 24 13.50 -10.81 -24.51
CA HIS A 24 13.53 -9.38 -24.23
C HIS A 24 12.19 -8.76 -24.65
N ALA A 25 11.44 -8.20 -23.70
CA ALA A 25 10.26 -7.41 -23.97
C ALA A 25 10.65 -6.07 -24.64
N PRO A 26 10.20 -5.78 -25.88
CA PRO A 26 10.40 -4.47 -26.48
C PRO A 26 9.27 -3.53 -26.04
N TRP A 27 9.55 -2.66 -25.07
CA TRP A 27 8.75 -1.44 -24.86
C TRP A 27 9.25 -0.35 -25.82
N LEU A 28 8.29 0.37 -26.44
CA LEU A 28 8.42 1.46 -27.43
C LEU A 28 8.41 1.07 -28.92
N VAL A 29 7.27 0.58 -29.41
CA VAL A 29 6.86 0.86 -30.80
C VAL A 29 6.15 2.22 -30.84
N ARG A 30 6.86 3.22 -31.36
CA ARG A 30 6.31 4.50 -31.84
C ARG A 30 5.29 4.20 -32.93
N SER A 31 4.01 4.52 -32.72
CA SER A 31 3.02 4.51 -33.81
C SER A 31 3.25 5.71 -34.73
N ARG A 32 4.05 5.49 -35.78
CA ARG A 32 4.14 6.38 -36.93
C ARG A 32 3.00 5.99 -37.89
N ARG A 33 1.80 6.55 -37.71
CA ARG A 33 0.78 6.67 -38.77
C ARG A 33 0.77 8.14 -39.15
N GLY A 34 1.23 8.55 -40.33
CA GLY A 34 0.70 8.11 -41.62
C GLY A 34 -0.29 9.16 -42.09
N ARG A 35 0.23 10.31 -42.53
CA ARG A 35 -0.54 11.36 -43.21
C ARG A 35 -1.09 10.78 -44.50
N HIS A 36 -2.40 10.67 -44.63
CA HIS A 36 -3.06 10.70 -45.93
C HIS A 36 -4.01 11.89 -46.00
N ARG A 37 -3.58 12.87 -46.80
CA ARG A 37 -4.43 13.90 -47.42
C ARG A 37 -5.33 13.24 -48.47
N ARG A 38 -6.63 13.55 -48.45
CA ARG A 38 -7.53 13.79 -49.60
C ARG A 38 -8.87 14.28 -49.00
N ARG A 39 -9.11 15.60 -49.01
CA ARG A 39 -9.86 16.40 -50.00
C ARG A 39 -11.40 16.30 -49.84
N ALA A 40 -11.95 17.41 -49.33
CA ALA A 40 -13.13 18.17 -49.75
C ALA A 40 -14.45 17.44 -50.09
N GLY A 41 -15.49 17.83 -49.34
CA GLY A 41 -16.91 17.75 -49.72
C GLY A 41 -17.75 18.57 -48.74
N HIS A 42 -18.35 19.65 -49.23
CA HIS A 42 -19.23 20.58 -48.52
C HIS A 42 -20.55 19.95 -48.06
N ALA A 43 -21.06 20.35 -46.88
CA ALA A 43 -22.44 20.80 -46.65
C ALA A 43 -22.62 21.32 -45.20
N THR A 44 -23.37 22.40 -45.06
CA THR A 44 -23.64 23.24 -43.87
C THR A 44 -24.84 22.73 -43.03
N PRO A 45 -25.46 23.51 -42.10
CA PRO A 45 -25.24 23.44 -40.66
C PRO A 45 -26.48 23.00 -39.87
N GLY A 46 -26.34 22.06 -38.94
CA GLY A 46 -27.38 21.71 -37.97
C GLY A 46 -27.12 22.38 -36.62
N ARG A 47 -27.87 23.46 -36.32
CA ARG A 47 -27.99 24.03 -34.98
C ARG A 47 -28.60 22.98 -34.03
N GLY A 48 -27.79 22.45 -33.12
CA GLY A 48 -28.22 21.63 -32.00
C GLY A 48 -27.79 22.29 -30.69
N SER A 49 -28.79 22.72 -29.93
CA SER A 49 -28.71 23.44 -28.66
C SER A 49 -27.89 22.69 -27.62
N ALA A 50 -26.89 23.35 -27.04
CA ALA A 50 -26.16 22.87 -25.88
C ALA A 50 -27.04 22.94 -24.62
N PRO A 51 -27.09 21.90 -23.77
CA PRO A 51 -27.73 22.01 -22.47
C PRO A 51 -26.85 22.77 -21.48
N ALA A 52 -27.42 23.88 -21.01
CA ALA A 52 -27.23 24.61 -19.76
C ALA A 52 -25.96 24.32 -18.92
N LEU A 53 -25.09 25.33 -18.89
CA LEU A 53 -24.18 25.63 -17.79
C LEU A 53 -24.92 25.65 -16.45
N TRP A 54 -24.41 24.91 -15.48
CA TRP A 54 -24.78 25.04 -14.07
C TRP A 54 -24.37 26.42 -13.52
N PRO A 55 -25.20 27.06 -12.68
CA PRO A 55 -24.88 28.36 -12.12
C PRO A 55 -23.82 28.24 -11.02
N ALA A 56 -22.86 29.16 -11.05
CA ALA A 56 -21.92 29.40 -9.96
C ALA A 56 -22.69 29.93 -8.74
N GLY A 57 -22.87 29.05 -7.75
CA GLY A 57 -23.35 29.41 -6.42
C GLY A 57 -22.26 30.16 -5.65
N ARG A 58 -22.63 31.34 -5.14
CA ARG A 58 -21.86 32.23 -4.27
C ARG A 58 -21.43 31.47 -3.00
N ILE A 59 -20.11 31.39 -2.75
CA ILE A 59 -19.58 30.94 -1.46
C ILE A 59 -19.63 32.13 -0.51
N GLY A 60 -20.53 32.07 0.47
CA GLY A 60 -20.59 33.00 1.58
C GLY A 60 -19.67 32.53 2.72
N ASP A 61 -19.01 33.50 3.35
CA ASP A 61 -18.19 33.32 4.55
C ASP A 61 -19.05 32.95 5.76
N HIS A 62 -18.72 31.84 6.44
CA HIS A 62 -19.11 31.59 7.83
C HIS A 62 -17.97 30.87 8.58
N PRO A 63 -17.46 31.43 9.70
CA PRO A 63 -16.54 30.74 10.58
C PRO A 63 -17.33 29.91 11.60
N GLY A 64 -17.51 28.62 11.32
CA GLY A 64 -18.06 27.64 12.26
C GLY A 64 -16.98 26.69 12.74
N ARG A 65 -16.52 26.84 13.98
CA ARG A 65 -15.72 25.81 14.67
C ARG A 65 -16.56 24.54 14.81
N ALA A 66 -16.21 23.49 14.08
CA ALA A 66 -16.78 22.16 14.26
C ALA A 66 -16.23 21.48 15.53
N PRO A 67 -17.06 20.74 16.28
CA PRO A 67 -16.66 20.07 17.52
C PRO A 67 -15.72 18.88 17.24
N THR A 68 -14.67 18.77 18.05
CA THR A 68 -13.52 17.85 17.92
C THR A 68 -13.78 16.41 18.37
N THR A 69 -15.04 16.01 18.59
CA THR A 69 -15.37 14.72 19.24
C THR A 69 -15.31 13.50 18.31
N THR A 70 -15.47 13.67 16.99
CA THR A 70 -15.45 12.55 16.03
C THR A 70 -14.05 12.15 15.56
N ARG A 71 -13.02 12.98 15.78
CA ARG A 71 -11.64 12.72 15.32
C ARG A 71 -10.88 11.70 16.19
N LYS A 72 -11.26 11.55 17.46
CA LYS A 72 -10.57 10.62 18.38
C LYS A 72 -10.97 9.16 18.19
N ALA A 73 -12.11 8.85 17.57
CA ALA A 73 -12.60 7.48 17.46
C ALA A 73 -11.76 6.61 16.53
N CYS A 74 -11.29 7.13 15.39
CA CYS A 74 -10.39 6.37 14.51
C CYS A 74 -9.01 6.19 15.15
N ALA A 75 -8.42 7.23 15.76
CA ALA A 75 -7.12 7.10 16.41
C ALA A 75 -7.14 6.22 17.69
N ALA A 76 -8.27 6.18 18.42
CA ALA A 76 -8.44 5.36 19.62
C ALA A 76 -8.67 3.87 19.33
N VAL A 77 -9.07 3.52 18.10
CA VAL A 77 -9.17 2.12 17.66
C VAL A 77 -7.79 1.50 17.38
N TRP A 78 -6.78 2.34 17.10
CA TRP A 78 -5.43 1.89 16.74
C TRP A 78 -4.37 2.09 17.82
N ARG A 79 -4.56 3.07 18.73
CA ARG A 79 -3.78 3.15 19.96
C ARG A 79 -4.36 2.11 20.91
N GLY A 80 -3.72 0.95 21.00
CA GLY A 80 -4.10 -0.11 21.94
C GLY A 80 -4.36 0.42 23.36
N PRO A 81 -5.09 -0.32 24.21
CA PRO A 81 -5.42 0.13 25.56
C PRO A 81 -4.13 0.50 26.32
N ARG A 82 -4.02 1.78 26.73
CA ARG A 82 -2.91 2.26 27.56
C ARG A 82 -2.95 1.55 28.92
N PRO A 83 -1.92 0.80 29.32
CA PRO A 83 -1.85 0.21 30.65
C PRO A 83 -1.45 1.32 31.64
N GLY A 84 -2.42 1.88 32.37
CA GLY A 84 -2.12 2.78 33.51
C GLY A 84 -3.06 3.98 33.70
N GLY A 85 -3.98 4.23 32.78
CA GLY A 85 -4.97 5.32 32.93
C GLY A 85 -6.36 4.79 33.26
N TRP A 86 -6.64 4.48 34.53
CA TRP A 86 -8.01 4.26 35.03
C TRP A 86 -8.76 5.60 35.18
N GLY A 87 -8.72 6.42 34.14
CA GLY A 87 -9.42 7.71 34.06
C GLY A 87 -10.75 7.52 33.34
N SER A 88 -11.85 7.85 34.02
CA SER A 88 -13.27 7.72 33.68
C SER A 88 -13.74 8.51 32.44
N GLY A 89 -13.01 8.41 31.33
CA GLY A 89 -13.41 8.96 30.03
C GLY A 89 -14.19 7.94 29.17
N PRO A 90 -14.98 8.38 28.18
CA PRO A 90 -15.74 7.52 27.27
C PRO A 90 -14.90 6.57 26.38
N GLY A 91 -13.58 6.50 26.59
CA GLY A 91 -12.69 5.50 25.97
C GLY A 91 -12.72 4.12 26.63
N HIS A 92 -13.47 3.92 27.72
CA HIS A 92 -13.58 2.61 28.40
C HIS A 92 -14.34 1.54 27.61
N ALA A 93 -15.14 1.89 26.60
CA ALA A 93 -15.94 0.92 25.88
C ALA A 93 -15.12 -0.06 24.99
N LEU A 94 -13.86 0.27 24.67
CA LEU A 94 -13.00 -0.57 23.83
C LEU A 94 -11.99 -1.41 24.63
N GLY A 95 -11.89 -1.21 25.96
CA GLY A 95 -10.95 -1.95 26.81
C GLY A 95 -11.30 -3.44 27.03
N ALA A 96 -12.46 -3.88 26.53
CA ALA A 96 -12.98 -5.24 26.73
C ALA A 96 -13.03 -6.09 25.44
N VAL A 97 -12.46 -5.61 24.32
CA VAL A 97 -12.43 -6.40 23.09
C VAL A 97 -11.30 -7.43 23.22
N SER A 98 -11.65 -8.70 23.38
CA SER A 98 -10.64 -9.76 23.43
C SER A 98 -9.82 -9.79 22.13
N PRO A 99 -8.55 -10.23 22.16
CA PRO A 99 -7.73 -10.33 20.95
C PRO A 99 -8.40 -11.11 19.81
N LEU A 100 -9.19 -12.14 20.16
CA LEU A 100 -9.96 -12.92 19.19
C LEU A 100 -11.08 -12.10 18.54
N VAL A 101 -11.84 -11.33 19.34
CA VAL A 101 -12.90 -10.46 18.81
C VAL A 101 -12.29 -9.37 17.92
N TRP A 102 -11.16 -8.79 18.34
CA TRP A 102 -10.42 -7.82 17.54
C TRP A 102 -9.94 -8.39 16.21
N ALA A 103 -9.32 -9.58 16.22
CA ALA A 103 -8.91 -10.28 15.02
C ALA A 103 -10.10 -10.58 14.09
N SER A 104 -11.24 -10.99 14.65
CA SER A 104 -12.46 -11.28 13.89
C SER A 104 -13.03 -10.01 13.25
N LEU A 105 -13.07 -8.89 13.97
CA LEU A 105 -13.47 -7.59 13.44
C LEU A 105 -12.55 -7.14 12.30
N GLN A 106 -11.25 -7.39 12.43
CA GLN A 106 -10.27 -7.06 11.38
C GLN A 106 -10.49 -7.89 10.13
N VAL A 107 -10.80 -9.19 10.22
CA VAL A 107 -11.20 -9.98 9.04
C VAL A 107 -12.46 -9.41 8.40
N ALA A 108 -13.47 -9.07 9.20
CA ALA A 108 -14.73 -8.52 8.71
C ALA A 108 -14.59 -7.11 8.10
N LEU A 109 -13.59 -6.33 8.51
CA LEU A 109 -13.32 -4.99 7.97
C LEU A 109 -12.39 -5.03 6.76
N VAL A 110 -11.28 -5.75 6.86
CA VAL A 110 -10.23 -5.83 5.83
C VAL A 110 -10.69 -6.64 4.62
N GLY A 111 -11.39 -7.75 4.84
CA GLY A 111 -11.85 -8.64 3.77
C GLY A 111 -12.71 -7.92 2.72
N PRO A 112 -13.82 -7.27 3.11
CA PRO A 112 -14.66 -6.51 2.17
C PRO A 112 -13.90 -5.36 1.50
N GLY A 113 -13.01 -4.67 2.23
CA GLY A 113 -12.19 -3.60 1.67
C GLY A 113 -11.26 -4.08 0.56
N LEU A 114 -10.59 -5.22 0.77
CA LEU A 114 -9.76 -5.87 -0.26
C LEU A 114 -10.58 -6.28 -1.48
N LEU A 115 -11.73 -6.93 -1.28
CA LEU A 115 -12.58 -7.39 -2.37
C LEU A 115 -13.12 -6.22 -3.20
N ALA A 116 -13.63 -5.17 -2.54
CA ALA A 116 -14.11 -3.97 -3.21
C ALA A 116 -12.98 -3.24 -3.95
N GLY A 117 -11.81 -3.10 -3.31
CA GLY A 117 -10.64 -2.48 -3.90
C GLY A 117 -10.13 -3.22 -5.15
N TRP A 118 -10.02 -4.54 -5.10
CA TRP A 118 -9.65 -5.34 -6.27
C TRP A 118 -10.70 -5.32 -7.37
N ALA A 119 -11.99 -5.32 -7.04
CA ALA A 119 -13.05 -5.15 -8.02
C ALA A 119 -12.93 -3.80 -8.74
N LEU A 120 -12.62 -2.71 -8.02
CA LEU A 120 -12.34 -1.40 -8.61
C LEU A 120 -11.10 -1.42 -9.50
N LEU A 121 -9.99 -2.01 -9.03
CA LEU A 121 -8.76 -2.15 -9.83
C LEU A 121 -8.99 -2.95 -11.12
N ALA A 122 -9.80 -4.00 -11.07
CA ALA A 122 -10.17 -4.82 -12.22
C ALA A 122 -11.04 -4.04 -13.22
N THR A 123 -12.14 -3.45 -12.75
CA THR A 123 -13.09 -2.71 -13.60
C THR A 123 -12.50 -1.43 -14.20
N THR A 124 -11.48 -0.86 -13.58
CA THR A 124 -10.76 0.32 -14.09
C THR A 124 -9.61 -0.01 -15.03
N GLY A 125 -9.26 -1.30 -15.19
CA GLY A 125 -8.13 -1.74 -15.98
C GLY A 125 -6.76 -1.42 -15.36
N LEU A 126 -6.71 -1.03 -14.07
CA LEU A 126 -5.46 -0.75 -13.36
C LEU A 126 -4.67 -2.03 -13.02
N LEU A 127 -5.32 -3.18 -12.92
CA LEU A 127 -4.63 -4.47 -12.74
C LEU A 127 -3.75 -4.84 -13.96
N THR A 128 -4.16 -4.47 -15.17
CA THR A 128 -3.45 -4.82 -16.41
C THR A 128 -2.00 -4.28 -16.45
N PRO A 129 -1.72 -3.02 -16.10
CA PRO A 129 -0.34 -2.54 -15.93
C PRO A 129 0.34 -3.03 -14.64
N GLY A 130 -0.29 -3.91 -13.86
CA GLY A 130 0.25 -4.50 -12.63
C GLY A 130 0.06 -3.65 -11.37
N ILE A 131 -0.77 -2.60 -11.40
CA ILE A 131 -0.99 -1.73 -10.24
C ILE A 131 -1.82 -2.47 -9.19
N GLY A 132 -1.31 -2.53 -7.97
CA GLY A 132 -2.01 -3.13 -6.83
C GLY A 132 -2.24 -4.64 -6.93
N ARG A 133 -1.44 -5.33 -7.76
CA ARG A 133 -1.50 -6.79 -7.86
C ARG A 133 -1.13 -7.43 -6.52
N SER A 134 -1.83 -8.51 -6.17
CA SER A 134 -1.38 -9.46 -5.16
C SER A 134 -0.47 -10.49 -5.82
N ARG A 135 0.76 -10.60 -5.32
CA ARG A 135 1.70 -11.65 -5.70
C ARG A 135 1.20 -13.02 -5.28
N PHE A 136 0.46 -13.11 -4.18
CA PHE A 136 -0.13 -14.38 -3.76
C PHE A 136 -1.10 -14.91 -4.81
N LEU A 137 -1.99 -14.05 -5.31
CA LEU A 137 -2.98 -14.43 -6.32
C LEU A 137 -2.39 -14.68 -7.71
N VAL A 138 -1.32 -13.97 -8.08
CA VAL A 138 -0.75 -14.03 -9.45
C VAL A 138 0.41 -15.02 -9.54
N ASP A 139 1.32 -15.01 -8.56
CA ASP A 139 2.59 -15.75 -8.58
C ASP A 139 2.66 -16.88 -7.53
N GLY A 140 1.66 -17.00 -6.66
CA GLY A 140 1.58 -18.01 -5.59
C GLY A 140 2.28 -17.65 -4.28
N ALA A 141 2.12 -18.53 -3.28
CA ALA A 141 2.54 -18.29 -1.89
C ALA A 141 4.04 -18.03 -1.73
N ALA A 142 4.89 -18.77 -2.44
CA ALA A 142 6.34 -18.61 -2.32
C ALA A 142 6.81 -17.23 -2.84
N ALA A 143 6.22 -16.74 -3.92
CA ALA A 143 6.53 -15.43 -4.47
C ALA A 143 6.00 -14.29 -3.58
N ALA A 144 4.82 -14.47 -2.99
CA ALA A 144 4.28 -13.58 -1.96
C ALA A 144 5.21 -13.49 -0.75
N GLY A 145 5.64 -14.64 -0.20
CA GLY A 145 6.57 -14.68 0.93
C GLY A 145 7.91 -14.01 0.64
N ARG A 146 8.47 -14.22 -0.56
CA ARG A 146 9.68 -13.50 -1.00
C ARG A 146 9.47 -12.00 -1.12
N GLY A 147 8.34 -11.57 -1.68
CA GLY A 147 7.99 -10.15 -1.78
C GLY A 147 7.86 -9.49 -0.41
N PHE A 148 7.15 -10.15 0.51
CA PHE A 148 7.02 -9.72 1.90
C PHE A 148 8.37 -9.60 2.60
N GLY A 149 9.21 -10.64 2.54
CA GLY A 149 10.55 -10.60 3.13
C GLY A 149 11.43 -9.50 2.53
N HIS A 150 11.35 -9.31 1.21
CA HIS A 150 12.06 -8.23 0.53
C HIS A 150 11.62 -6.84 1.02
N GLY A 151 10.32 -6.62 1.14
CA GLY A 151 9.77 -5.38 1.72
C GLY A 151 10.28 -5.12 3.14
N ALA A 152 10.23 -6.14 4.00
CA ALA A 152 10.67 -6.04 5.39
C ALA A 152 12.18 -5.74 5.53
N ILE A 153 13.00 -6.25 4.61
CA ILE A 153 14.43 -5.90 4.56
C ILE A 153 14.62 -4.46 4.11
N LEU A 154 13.90 -4.02 3.07
CA LEU A 154 13.97 -2.65 2.56
C LEU A 154 13.55 -1.60 3.60
N SER A 155 12.70 -1.97 4.56
CA SER A 155 12.24 -1.02 5.59
C SER A 155 13.24 -0.76 6.70
N ILE A 156 14.29 -1.58 6.84
CA ILE A 156 15.24 -1.49 7.97
C ILE A 156 15.77 -0.06 8.18
N PRO A 157 16.27 0.69 7.15
CA PRO A 157 16.78 2.04 7.36
C PRO A 157 15.74 3.00 7.95
N TRP A 158 14.49 2.92 7.48
CA TRP A 158 13.39 3.76 7.96
C TRP A 158 12.92 3.35 9.35
N ALA A 159 12.90 2.06 9.63
CA ALA A 159 12.53 1.53 10.93
C ALA A 159 13.52 1.98 12.02
N LEU A 160 14.82 1.90 11.72
CA LEU A 160 15.87 2.40 12.62
C LEU A 160 15.76 3.91 12.81
N LEU A 161 15.51 4.68 11.74
CA LEU A 161 15.27 6.11 11.86
C LEU A 161 14.07 6.41 12.78
N ASN A 162 12.97 5.66 12.66
CA ASN A 162 11.79 5.80 13.51
C ASN A 162 12.13 5.54 14.99
N VAL A 163 12.90 4.48 15.27
CA VAL A 163 13.37 4.17 16.63
C VAL A 163 14.25 5.30 17.18
N LEU A 164 15.20 5.80 16.38
CA LEU A 164 16.09 6.91 16.76
C LEU A 164 15.34 8.21 17.05
N LEU A 165 14.23 8.46 16.34
CA LEU A 165 13.34 9.59 16.57
C LEU A 165 12.38 9.39 17.76
N GLY A 166 12.55 8.32 18.53
CA GLY A 166 11.76 8.04 19.73
C GLY A 166 10.44 7.31 19.48
N GLY A 167 10.21 6.76 18.28
CA GLY A 167 8.97 6.06 17.93
C GLY A 167 8.62 4.91 18.88
N ALA A 168 9.62 4.26 19.49
CA ALA A 168 9.44 3.17 20.44
C ALA A 168 8.98 3.62 21.85
N GLN A 169 9.13 4.90 22.21
CA GLN A 169 8.83 5.40 23.56
C GLN A 169 7.33 5.43 23.88
N GLN A 170 6.47 5.33 22.86
CA GLN A 170 5.02 5.38 23.02
C GLN A 170 4.35 3.99 23.09
N ASP A 171 5.12 2.91 23.00
CA ASP A 171 4.63 1.54 22.90
C ASP A 171 4.84 0.77 24.22
N ASP A 172 4.34 1.32 25.32
CA ASP A 172 4.38 0.74 26.67
C ASP A 172 3.62 -0.59 26.81
N TRP A 173 2.70 -0.88 25.89
CA TRP A 173 1.94 -2.12 25.84
C TRP A 173 2.79 -3.34 25.42
N VAL A 174 3.99 -3.13 24.87
CA VAL A 174 4.89 -4.20 24.40
C VAL A 174 5.75 -4.74 25.56
N GLN A 175 5.24 -5.77 26.22
CA GLN A 175 5.79 -6.44 27.40
C GLN A 175 6.33 -7.86 27.17
N ALA A 176 6.03 -8.47 26.01
CA ALA A 176 6.43 -9.83 25.67
C ALA A 176 7.14 -9.90 24.32
N TRP A 177 8.13 -10.80 24.19
CA TRP A 177 8.99 -10.92 23.01
C TRP A 177 8.22 -11.24 21.71
N TRP A 178 7.04 -11.85 21.81
CA TRP A 178 6.22 -12.22 20.65
C TRP A 178 5.33 -11.07 20.17
N GLN A 179 5.06 -10.05 20.99
CA GLN A 179 4.13 -8.96 20.65
C GLN A 179 4.54 -8.13 19.43
N PRO A 180 5.84 -7.91 19.12
CA PRO A 180 6.23 -7.28 17.86
C PRO A 180 5.67 -7.97 16.61
N LEU A 181 5.40 -9.29 16.65
CA LEU A 181 4.79 -10.02 15.54
C LEU A 181 3.36 -9.55 15.23
N VAL A 182 2.67 -8.93 16.20
CA VAL A 182 1.33 -8.37 16.02
C VAL A 182 1.31 -7.24 14.98
N ALA A 183 2.46 -6.61 14.68
CA ALA A 183 2.63 -5.62 13.62
C ALA A 183 2.14 -6.09 12.23
N ILE A 184 2.03 -7.40 12.00
CA ILE A 184 1.52 -7.94 10.74
C ILE A 184 0.06 -7.53 10.49
N GLN A 185 -0.73 -7.40 11.56
CA GLN A 185 -2.14 -7.09 11.48
C GLN A 185 -2.40 -5.65 10.99
N PRO A 186 -1.86 -4.58 11.62
CA PRO A 186 -1.99 -3.23 11.08
C PRO A 186 -1.33 -3.12 9.69
N GLY A 187 -0.19 -3.77 9.46
CA GLY A 187 0.45 -3.77 8.14
C GLY A 187 -0.45 -4.32 7.03
N ILE A 188 -1.20 -5.41 7.26
CA ILE A 188 -2.18 -5.91 6.28
C ILE A 188 -3.36 -4.95 6.15
N ALA A 189 -3.92 -4.52 7.28
CA ALA A 189 -5.16 -3.73 7.31
C ALA A 189 -4.98 -2.35 6.66
N GLU A 190 -3.91 -1.64 6.98
CA GLU A 190 -3.66 -0.30 6.47
C GLU A 190 -3.28 -0.29 4.98
N GLU A 191 -2.56 -1.31 4.52
CA GLU A 191 -2.25 -1.44 3.10
C GLU A 191 -3.47 -1.83 2.28
N ALA A 192 -4.33 -2.72 2.82
CA ALA A 192 -5.61 -3.07 2.21
C ALA A 192 -6.53 -1.85 2.08
N TRP A 193 -6.78 -1.13 3.17
CA TRP A 193 -7.70 0.01 3.16
C TRP A 193 -7.13 1.19 2.39
N GLY A 194 -5.87 1.56 2.65
CA GLY A 194 -5.27 2.73 2.01
C GLY A 194 -5.03 2.51 0.53
N ARG A 195 -4.30 1.44 0.18
CA ARG A 195 -3.73 1.30 -1.17
C ARG A 195 -4.64 0.49 -2.07
N VAL A 196 -5.23 -0.60 -1.56
CA VAL A 196 -6.10 -1.46 -2.38
C VAL A 196 -7.50 -0.87 -2.54
N LEU A 197 -8.06 -0.20 -1.53
CA LEU A 197 -9.40 0.37 -1.59
C LEU A 197 -9.43 1.87 -1.91
N LEU A 198 -8.84 2.72 -1.05
CA LEU A 198 -9.03 4.18 -1.13
C LEU A 198 -8.35 4.80 -2.35
N VAL A 199 -7.14 4.35 -2.72
CA VAL A 199 -6.45 4.87 -3.92
C VAL A 199 -7.28 4.58 -5.19
N PRO A 200 -7.76 3.36 -5.47
CA PRO A 200 -8.61 3.10 -6.63
C PRO A 200 -9.95 3.85 -6.60
N LEU A 201 -10.58 3.97 -5.43
CA LEU A 201 -11.81 4.73 -5.27
C LEU A 201 -11.61 6.21 -5.64
N LEU A 202 -10.56 6.82 -5.11
CA LEU A 202 -10.22 8.21 -5.43
C LEU A 202 -9.78 8.36 -6.88
N TYR A 203 -9.12 7.35 -7.46
CA TYR A 203 -8.78 7.35 -8.89
C TYR A 203 -10.04 7.35 -9.77
N VAL A 204 -11.04 6.52 -9.44
CA VAL A 204 -12.33 6.48 -10.15
C VAL A 204 -13.04 7.82 -10.04
N ALA A 205 -13.00 8.45 -8.87
CA ALA A 205 -13.54 9.78 -8.69
C ALA A 205 -12.79 10.79 -9.58
N LEU A 206 -11.46 10.82 -9.55
CA LEU A 206 -10.66 11.87 -10.20
C LEU A 206 -10.45 11.70 -11.71
N ARG A 207 -10.53 10.48 -12.26
CA ARG A 207 -10.24 10.20 -13.67
C ARG A 207 -11.10 10.97 -14.70
N PRO A 208 -12.35 11.41 -14.45
CA PRO A 208 -13.11 12.22 -15.41
C PRO A 208 -12.52 13.61 -15.63
N TRP A 209 -11.76 14.15 -14.67
CA TRP A 209 -11.27 15.53 -14.70
C TRP A 209 -9.81 15.68 -15.12
N GLY A 210 -9.13 14.60 -15.53
CA GLY A 210 -7.71 14.66 -15.84
C GLY A 210 -7.16 13.47 -16.60
N ARG A 211 -5.86 13.53 -16.91
CA ARG A 211 -5.14 12.40 -17.52
C ARG A 211 -5.05 11.26 -16.52
N PRO A 212 -5.17 9.97 -16.92
CA PRO A 212 -5.15 8.84 -16.00
C PRO A 212 -3.95 8.81 -15.06
N ARG A 213 -2.75 9.14 -15.57
CA ARG A 213 -1.53 9.23 -14.74
C ARG A 213 -1.63 10.33 -13.68
N ALA A 214 -2.16 11.49 -14.03
CA ALA A 214 -2.33 12.59 -13.10
C ALA A 214 -3.37 12.22 -12.02
N ALA A 215 -4.50 11.64 -12.42
CA ALA A 215 -5.51 11.16 -11.49
C ALA A 215 -4.92 10.15 -10.48
N LEU A 216 -4.20 9.13 -10.97
CA LEU A 216 -3.58 8.12 -10.10
C LEU A 216 -2.54 8.74 -9.15
N THR A 217 -1.64 9.59 -9.67
CA THR A 217 -0.65 10.28 -8.84
C THR A 217 -1.33 11.11 -7.76
N THR A 218 -2.35 11.90 -8.12
CA THR A 218 -3.13 12.68 -7.15
C THR A 218 -3.79 11.78 -6.11
N SER A 219 -4.37 10.64 -6.52
CA SER A 219 -4.98 9.70 -5.57
C SER A 219 -3.98 9.16 -4.56
N VAL A 220 -2.79 8.76 -5.02
CA VAL A 220 -1.70 8.27 -4.15
C VAL A 220 -1.22 9.36 -3.20
N LEU A 221 -1.02 10.59 -3.69
CA LEU A 221 -0.57 11.71 -2.85
C LEU A 221 -1.63 12.08 -1.80
N VAL A 222 -2.89 12.23 -2.20
CA VAL A 222 -3.97 12.62 -1.28
C VAL A 222 -4.17 11.55 -0.21
N VAL A 223 -4.30 10.29 -0.59
CA VAL A 223 -4.47 9.19 0.39
C VAL A 223 -3.22 9.07 1.25
N GLY A 224 -2.03 9.17 0.68
CA GLY A 224 -0.78 9.02 1.40
C GLY A 224 -0.57 10.09 2.47
N TYR A 225 -0.76 11.37 2.13
CA TYR A 225 -0.64 12.46 3.10
C TYR A 225 -1.82 12.52 4.07
N TRP A 226 -3.01 12.08 3.67
CA TRP A 226 -4.13 11.88 4.60
C TRP A 226 -3.80 10.82 5.66
N PHE A 227 -3.22 9.68 5.27
CA PHE A 227 -2.73 8.67 6.22
C PHE A 227 -1.64 9.22 7.14
N ALA A 228 -0.68 9.97 6.60
CA ALA A 228 0.36 10.61 7.40
C ALA A 228 -0.23 11.58 8.43
N TRP A 229 -1.25 12.35 8.05
CA TRP A 229 -1.96 13.24 8.95
C TRP A 229 -2.65 12.51 10.11
N LEU A 230 -3.21 11.32 9.87
CA LEU A 230 -3.84 10.49 10.93
C LEU A 230 -2.84 10.04 12.01
N HIS A 231 -1.54 10.06 11.72
CA HIS A 231 -0.47 9.75 12.66
C HIS A 231 0.02 10.97 13.46
N THR A 232 -0.60 12.13 13.26
CA THR A 232 -0.33 13.36 14.03
C THR A 232 -1.48 13.64 15.00
N ASP A 233 -1.35 14.68 15.83
CA ASP A 233 -2.45 15.13 16.69
C ASP A 233 -3.54 15.89 15.90
N GLY A 234 -3.29 16.13 14.61
CA GLY A 234 -4.22 16.78 13.69
C GLY A 234 -4.36 18.29 13.95
N ALA A 235 -3.37 18.88 14.63
CA ALA A 235 -3.27 20.31 14.83
C ALA A 235 -2.64 20.98 13.60
N ALA A 236 -2.99 22.26 13.34
CA ALA A 236 -2.42 22.99 12.21
C ALA A 236 -0.88 23.08 12.24
N GLY A 237 -0.27 22.96 13.43
CA GLY A 237 1.19 22.89 13.59
C GLY A 237 1.83 21.59 13.08
N ASP A 238 1.05 20.54 12.85
CA ASP A 238 1.54 19.20 12.50
C ASP A 238 1.82 19.03 10.99
N VAL A 239 1.73 20.11 10.21
CA VAL A 239 2.00 20.08 8.76
C VAL A 239 3.41 19.56 8.49
N VAL A 240 4.41 20.00 9.25
CA VAL A 240 5.80 19.53 9.06
C VAL A 240 5.91 18.03 9.35
N SER A 241 5.35 17.57 10.47
CA SER A 241 5.32 16.15 10.82
C SER A 241 4.60 15.31 9.77
N THR A 242 3.47 15.80 9.25
CA THR A 242 2.70 15.16 8.19
C THR A 242 3.50 15.06 6.89
N LEU A 243 4.22 16.13 6.53
CA LEU A 243 5.07 16.14 5.34
C LEU A 243 6.23 15.14 5.50
N LEU A 244 6.87 15.09 6.67
CA LEU A 244 7.93 14.14 6.97
C LEU A 244 7.43 12.70 6.96
N ILE A 245 6.33 12.40 7.68
CA ILE A 245 5.74 11.05 7.73
C ILE A 245 5.31 10.61 6.33
N GLY A 246 4.59 11.48 5.61
CA GLY A 246 4.13 11.21 4.26
C GLY A 246 5.28 10.92 3.31
N THR A 247 6.30 11.78 3.30
CA THR A 247 7.45 11.65 2.38
C THR A 247 8.34 10.47 2.72
N LEU A 248 8.67 10.29 4.01
CA LEU A 248 9.65 9.30 4.43
C LEU A 248 9.03 7.91 4.58
N TYR A 249 7.77 7.77 4.99
CA TYR A 249 7.20 6.46 5.32
C TYR A 249 6.11 6.06 4.31
N VAL A 250 5.17 6.96 4.01
CA VAL A 250 3.99 6.61 3.20
C VAL A 250 4.28 6.55 1.69
N LEU A 251 5.11 7.44 1.16
CA LEU A 251 5.45 7.42 -0.26
C LEU A 251 6.29 6.21 -0.68
N PRO A 252 7.33 5.78 0.07
CA PRO A 252 8.07 4.56 -0.26
C PRO A 252 7.20 3.31 -0.28
N VAL A 253 6.31 3.14 0.70
CA VAL A 253 5.42 1.96 0.72
C VAL A 253 4.41 2.01 -0.43
N SER A 254 3.90 3.20 -0.79
CA SER A 254 3.04 3.39 -1.95
C SER A 254 3.77 3.08 -3.27
N TYR A 255 5.05 3.44 -3.38
CA TYR A 255 5.89 3.08 -4.52
C TYR A 255 6.10 1.56 -4.62
N LEU A 256 6.39 0.89 -3.51
CA LEU A 256 6.53 -0.57 -3.46
C LEU A 256 5.22 -1.27 -3.85
N TRP A 257 4.08 -0.79 -3.37
CA TRP A 257 2.77 -1.30 -3.78
C TRP A 257 2.55 -1.17 -5.30
N LEU A 258 2.83 0.00 -5.87
CA LEU A 258 2.67 0.26 -7.31
C LEU A 258 3.62 -0.58 -8.18
N ARG A 259 4.83 -0.89 -7.70
CA ARG A 259 5.89 -1.50 -8.53
C ARG A 259 6.12 -2.98 -8.26
N GLN A 260 5.92 -3.42 -7.03
CA GLN A 260 6.33 -4.75 -6.56
C GLN A 260 5.17 -5.58 -6.00
N GLY A 261 3.99 -4.98 -5.83
CA GLY A 261 2.76 -5.64 -5.39
C GLY A 261 2.47 -5.47 -3.90
N LEU A 262 1.28 -5.92 -3.50
CA LEU A 262 0.73 -5.73 -2.15
C LEU A 262 1.63 -6.33 -1.05
N GLU A 263 2.09 -7.57 -1.23
CA GLU A 263 2.83 -8.28 -0.17
C GLU A 263 4.16 -7.63 0.14
N THR A 264 4.81 -7.01 -0.85
CA THR A 264 6.03 -6.22 -0.62
C THR A 264 5.73 -4.96 0.19
N ALA A 265 4.63 -4.27 -0.09
CA ALA A 265 4.20 -3.10 0.68
C ALA A 265 3.85 -3.48 2.13
N VAL A 266 3.08 -4.57 2.31
CA VAL A 266 2.77 -5.13 3.64
C VAL A 266 4.04 -5.52 4.39
N GLY A 267 5.01 -6.15 3.72
CA GLY A 267 6.30 -6.49 4.30
C GLY A 267 7.10 -5.28 4.76
N PHE A 268 7.13 -4.23 3.94
CA PHE A 268 7.80 -2.98 4.28
C PHE A 268 7.15 -2.33 5.51
N HIS A 269 5.82 -2.20 5.52
CA HIS A 269 5.08 -1.66 6.66
C HIS A 269 5.34 -2.50 7.92
N PHE A 270 5.16 -3.82 7.83
CA PHE A 270 5.42 -4.76 8.91
C PHE A 270 6.84 -4.58 9.48
N GLY A 271 7.86 -4.50 8.63
CA GLY A 271 9.23 -4.36 9.09
C GLY A 271 9.50 -3.05 9.84
N GLN A 272 8.80 -1.96 9.50
CA GLN A 272 8.88 -0.69 10.25
C GLN A 272 8.34 -0.85 11.67
N ASP A 273 7.14 -1.41 11.79
CA ASP A 273 6.49 -1.59 13.09
C ASP A 273 7.12 -2.70 13.92
N PHE A 274 7.53 -3.80 13.29
CA PHE A 274 8.18 -4.93 13.97
C PHE A 274 9.46 -4.47 14.68
N LEU A 275 10.31 -3.69 14.01
CA LEU A 275 11.54 -3.17 14.61
C LEU A 275 11.26 -2.09 15.66
N ARG A 276 10.26 -1.23 15.44
CA ARG A 276 9.80 -0.26 16.45
C ARG A 276 9.34 -0.97 17.74
N PHE A 277 8.47 -1.96 17.61
CA PHE A 277 7.97 -2.75 18.74
C PHE A 277 9.07 -3.61 19.37
N GLY A 278 10.01 -4.13 18.58
CA GLY A 278 11.18 -4.81 19.09
C GLY A 278 12.04 -3.90 19.97
N ALA A 279 12.29 -2.67 19.53
CA ALA A 279 12.98 -1.67 20.35
C ALA A 279 12.18 -1.30 21.61
N ALA A 280 10.86 -1.14 21.50
CA ALA A 280 9.99 -0.88 22.65
C ALA A 280 10.06 -2.02 23.68
N TYR A 281 10.05 -3.28 23.24
CA TYR A 281 10.24 -4.44 24.12
C TYR A 281 11.58 -4.37 24.88
N VAL A 282 12.68 -4.09 24.18
CA VAL A 282 14.02 -3.96 24.81
C VAL A 282 14.04 -2.84 25.85
N LEU A 283 13.45 -1.68 25.53
CA LEU A 283 13.33 -0.55 26.46
C LEU A 283 12.46 -0.90 27.68
N ASN A 284 11.26 -1.43 27.48
CA ASN A 284 10.31 -1.77 28.54
C ASN A 284 10.83 -2.84 29.50
N ARG A 285 11.75 -3.69 29.05
CA ARG A 285 12.38 -4.75 29.85
C ARG A 285 13.68 -4.31 30.52
N GLY A 286 14.13 -3.07 30.33
CA GLY A 286 15.42 -2.60 30.84
C GLY A 286 16.61 -3.36 30.23
N LEU A 287 16.45 -3.87 29.01
CA LEU A 287 17.50 -4.58 28.27
C LEU A 287 18.35 -3.62 27.42
N TRP A 288 17.95 -2.35 27.34
CA TRP A 288 18.76 -1.29 26.77
C TRP A 288 19.85 -0.92 27.78
N LEU A 289 21.11 -0.92 27.33
CA LEU A 289 22.29 -0.77 28.20
C LEU A 289 22.16 0.41 29.19
N PRO A 290 22.65 0.25 30.44
CA PRO A 290 22.61 1.29 31.47
C PRO A 290 23.45 2.52 31.12
#